data_AF-A0A7K7U075-F1
#
_entry.id   AF-A0A7K7U075-F1
#
_cell.length_a   1.000
_cell.length_b   1.000
_cell.length_c   1.000
_cell.angle_alpha   90.00
_cell.angle_beta   90.00
_cell.angle_gamma   90.00
#
_symmetry.space_group_name_H-M   'P 1'
#
loop_
_entity.id
_entity.type
_entity.pdbx_description
1 polymer ?
#
loop_
_entity_poly.entity_id
_entity_poly.type
_entity_poly.pdbx_seq_one_letter_code
_entity_poly.pdbx_strand_id
1 'polypeptide(L)'
;REEELLYLAFIEDVTNDILSLGLFSNRVLEELFECHIQENKNRLDESKMHHLLDVLKADLGCSPGSAVEQIHTEWEAFDSLDLQEFDTVGELEFPRSQRQRKATKSEEFFGTMELPLK
;
A
#
# COMPACT_ATOMS: atom_id res chain seq x y z
N ARG A 1 7.10 -13.29 18.52
CA ARG A 1 8.15 -13.36 17.48
C ARG A 1 7.58 -13.66 16.10
N GLU A 2 6.89 -14.79 15.86
CA GLU A 2 6.29 -15.03 14.53
C GLU A 2 5.26 -13.96 14.13
N GLU A 3 4.45 -13.50 15.08
CA GLU A 3 3.51 -12.38 14.87
C GLU A 3 4.21 -11.09 14.42
N GLU A 4 5.35 -10.74 15.01
CA GLU A 4 6.11 -9.53 14.65
C GLU A 4 6.62 -9.61 13.20
N LEU A 5 7.02 -10.80 12.74
CA LEU A 5 7.42 -11.02 11.35
C LEU A 5 6.25 -10.80 10.38
N LEU A 6 5.01 -11.11 10.79
CA LEU A 6 3.84 -10.86 9.95
C LEU A 6 3.56 -9.36 9.81
N TYR A 7 3.73 -8.56 10.86
CA TYR A 7 3.63 -7.10 10.75
C TYR A 7 4.75 -6.49 9.92
N LEU A 8 5.97 -7.05 10.02
CA LEU A 8 7.09 -6.61 9.17
C LEU A 8 6.84 -6.94 7.70
N ALA A 9 6.34 -8.13 7.39
CA ALA A 9 5.95 -8.50 6.03
C ALA A 9 4.80 -7.61 5.50
N PHE A 10 3.82 -7.31 6.35
CA PHE A 10 2.72 -6.40 6.01
C PHE A 10 3.22 -5.01 5.62
N ILE A 11 4.08 -4.38 6.43
CA ILE A 11 4.58 -3.04 6.11
C ILE A 11 5.55 -3.07 4.91
N GLU A 12 6.30 -4.16 4.73
CA GLU A 12 7.13 -4.39 3.53
C GLU A 12 6.27 -4.43 2.26
N ASP A 13 5.19 -5.21 2.24
CA ASP A 13 4.29 -5.30 1.08
C ASP A 13 3.64 -3.94 0.77
N VAL A 14 3.12 -3.24 1.79
CA VAL A 14 2.54 -1.89 1.64
C VAL A 14 3.55 -0.90 1.08
N THR A 15 4.76 -0.84 1.63
CA THR A 15 5.78 0.13 1.20
C THR A 15 6.32 -0.18 -0.19
N ASN A 16 6.43 -1.45 -0.57
CA ASN A 16 6.78 -1.84 -1.94
C ASN A 16 5.73 -1.40 -2.96
N ASP A 17 4.44 -1.51 -2.62
CA ASP A 17 3.36 -1.06 -3.50
C ASP A 17 3.38 0.46 -3.68
N ILE A 18 3.60 1.22 -2.60
CA ILE A 18 3.75 2.69 -2.67
C ILE A 18 4.92 3.09 -3.58
N LEU A 19 6.08 2.43 -3.43
CA LEU A 19 7.25 2.68 -4.28
C LEU A 19 6.99 2.30 -5.73
N SER A 20 6.25 1.22 -5.97
CA SER A 20 5.90 0.75 -7.32
C SER A 20 4.92 1.68 -8.04
N LEU A 21 4.02 2.33 -7.30
CA LEU A 21 3.12 3.35 -7.84
C LEU A 21 3.88 4.65 -8.19
N GLY A 22 4.99 4.95 -7.52
CA GLY A 22 5.91 6.04 -7.83
C GLY A 22 5.40 7.44 -7.45
N LEU A 23 4.09 7.68 -7.48
CA LEU A 23 3.41 8.87 -6.97
C LEU A 23 2.13 8.45 -6.24
N PHE A 24 1.83 9.10 -5.12
CA PHE A 24 0.65 8.81 -4.31
C PHE A 24 -0.02 10.11 -3.86
N SER A 25 -1.36 10.13 -3.90
CA SER A 25 -2.16 11.15 -3.23
C SER A 25 -2.69 10.59 -1.90
N ASN A 26 -3.17 11.46 -1.02
CA ASN A 26 -3.78 11.03 0.25
C ASN A 26 -4.90 10.00 0.00
N ARG A 27 -5.76 10.28 -0.99
CA ARG A 27 -6.84 9.37 -1.40
C ARG A 27 -6.32 8.01 -1.89
N VAL A 28 -5.27 7.99 -2.72
CA VAL A 28 -4.70 6.73 -3.23
C VAL A 28 -4.07 5.92 -2.09
N LEU A 29 -3.41 6.58 -1.13
CA LEU A 29 -2.89 5.91 0.06
C LEU A 29 -4.01 5.30 0.90
N GLU A 30 -5.12 6.02 1.11
CA GLU A 30 -6.26 5.50 1.86
C GLU A 30 -6.88 4.26 1.22
N GLU A 31 -7.07 4.27 -0.10
CA GLU A 31 -7.57 3.12 -0.85
C GLU A 31 -6.60 1.92 -0.78
N LEU A 32 -5.29 2.17 -0.90
CA LEU A 32 -4.25 1.15 -0.78
C LEU A 32 -4.21 0.54 0.62
N PHE A 33 -4.25 1.37 1.65
CA PHE A 33 -4.25 0.95 3.06
C PHE A 33 -5.46 0.10 3.40
N GLU A 34 -6.64 0.51 2.95
CA GLU A 34 -7.87 -0.28 3.14
C GLU A 34 -7.75 -1.66 2.48
N CYS A 35 -7.21 -1.75 1.26
CA CYS A 35 -6.98 -3.03 0.59
C CYS A 35 -6.07 -3.95 1.42
N HIS A 36 -4.94 -3.43 1.88
CA HIS A 36 -3.98 -4.19 2.69
C HIS A 36 -4.53 -4.63 4.05
N ILE A 37 -5.34 -3.78 4.70
CA ILE A 37 -6.06 -4.13 5.94
C ILE A 37 -7.04 -5.27 5.68
N GLN A 38 -7.86 -5.18 4.64
CA GLN A 38 -8.86 -6.20 4.32
C GLN A 38 -8.23 -7.56 3.99
N GLU A 39 -7.07 -7.58 3.34
CA GLU A 39 -6.33 -8.81 3.04
C GLU A 39 -5.73 -9.45 4.30
N ASN A 40 -5.36 -8.65 5.30
CA ASN A 40 -4.64 -9.10 6.48
C ASN A 40 -5.47 -9.19 7.77
N LYS A 41 -6.73 -8.74 7.78
CA LYS A 41 -7.61 -8.72 8.97
C LYS A 41 -7.80 -10.06 9.69
N ASN A 42 -7.65 -11.18 8.98
CA ASN A 42 -7.84 -12.51 9.57
C ASN A 42 -6.58 -13.04 10.28
N ARG A 43 -5.44 -12.33 10.16
CA ARG A 43 -4.13 -12.78 10.63
C ARG A 43 -3.39 -11.74 11.48
N LEU A 44 -3.78 -10.46 11.36
CA LEU A 44 -3.20 -9.34 12.10
C LEU A 44 -4.31 -8.57 12.82
N ASP A 45 -3.92 -7.86 13.87
CA ASP A 45 -4.79 -6.95 14.61
C ASP A 45 -5.00 -5.65 13.81
N GLU A 46 -6.25 -5.33 13.50
CA GLU A 46 -6.61 -4.15 12.71
C GLU A 46 -6.15 -2.84 13.36
N SER A 47 -6.24 -2.71 14.68
CA SER A 47 -5.82 -1.49 15.37
C SER A 47 -4.32 -1.27 15.25
N LYS A 48 -3.52 -2.34 15.34
CA LYS A 48 -2.08 -2.27 15.10
C LYS A 48 -1.74 -1.97 13.64
N MET A 49 -2.46 -2.56 12.68
CA MET A 49 -2.27 -2.25 11.25
C MET A 49 -2.55 -0.77 10.98
N HIS A 50 -3.68 -0.23 11.45
CA HIS A 50 -4.00 1.19 11.34
C HIS A 50 -2.90 2.07 11.93
N HIS A 51 -2.43 1.74 13.13
CA HIS A 51 -1.36 2.52 13.77
C HIS A 51 -0.07 2.55 12.93
N LEU A 52 0.35 1.42 12.38
CA LEU A 52 1.54 1.34 11.52
C LEU A 52 1.36 2.19 10.25
N LEU A 53 0.17 2.15 9.65
CA LEU A 53 -0.16 2.90 8.45
C LEU A 53 -0.27 4.40 8.73
N ASP A 54 -0.76 4.81 9.90
CA ASP A 54 -0.80 6.22 10.31
C ASP A 54 0.61 6.81 10.46
N VAL A 55 1.53 6.05 11.07
CA VAL A 55 2.94 6.43 11.17
C VAL A 55 3.55 6.55 9.77
N LEU A 56 3.33 5.57 8.90
CA LEU A 56 3.80 5.61 7.52
C LEU A 56 3.21 6.82 6.76
N LYS A 57 1.92 7.11 6.92
CA LYS A 57 1.24 8.26 6.31
C LYS A 57 1.85 9.59 6.76
N ALA A 58 2.24 9.68 8.03
CA ALA A 58 2.94 10.84 8.57
C ALA A 58 4.36 10.99 7.99
N ASP A 59 5.11 9.89 7.85
CA ASP A 59 6.44 9.87 7.25
C ASP A 59 6.43 10.28 5.77
N LEU A 60 5.32 9.98 5.08
CA LEU A 60 5.07 10.41 3.69
C LEU A 60 4.53 11.85 3.57
N GLY A 61 4.35 12.57 4.68
CA GLY A 61 3.83 13.94 4.71
C GLY A 61 2.32 14.06 4.42
N CYS A 62 1.58 12.96 4.40
CA CYS A 62 0.16 12.90 4.10
C CYS A 62 -0.73 12.90 5.35
N SER A 63 -0.23 13.42 6.47
CA SER A 63 -1.00 13.47 7.72
C SER A 63 -2.26 14.34 7.57
N PRO A 64 -3.42 13.94 8.12
CA PRO A 64 -4.67 14.71 8.11
C PRO A 64 -4.58 16.05 8.87
N GLY A 65 -3.44 16.41 9.45
CA GLY A 65 -3.17 17.73 10.04
C GLY A 65 -2.26 18.65 9.21
N SER A 66 -1.78 18.22 8.04
CA SER A 66 -0.81 18.96 7.23
C SER A 66 -1.50 19.96 6.29
N ALA A 67 -1.90 21.12 6.81
CA ALA A 67 -2.05 22.45 6.20
C ALA A 67 -2.67 22.65 4.78
N VAL A 68 -3.09 21.63 4.04
CA VAL A 68 -3.49 21.73 2.61
C VAL A 68 -4.96 21.34 2.38
N GLU A 69 -5.74 21.06 3.43
CA GLU A 69 -7.20 20.91 3.31
C GLU A 69 -7.97 22.24 3.35
N GLN A 70 -7.29 23.39 3.50
CA GLN A 70 -7.96 24.70 3.56
C GLN A 70 -8.18 25.38 2.21
N ILE A 71 -7.71 24.83 1.08
CA ILE A 71 -7.83 25.50 -0.23
C ILE A 71 -9.08 25.05 -1.03
N HIS A 72 -9.84 24.03 -0.58
CA HIS A 72 -11.01 23.56 -1.34
C HIS A 72 -12.33 24.27 -0.97
N THR A 73 -12.40 25.01 0.14
CA THR A 73 -13.68 25.63 0.58
C THR A 73 -13.88 27.07 0.09
N GLU A 74 -12.99 27.61 -0.74
CA GLU A 74 -13.09 28.99 -1.28
C GLU A 74 -13.43 29.05 -2.78
N TRP A 75 -13.53 27.92 -3.50
CA TRP A 75 -13.91 27.92 -4.93
C TRP A 75 -15.43 27.73 -5.19
N GLU A 76 -16.23 27.42 -4.17
CA GLU A 76 -17.68 27.21 -4.28
C GLU A 76 -18.49 28.48 -4.66
N ALA A 77 -17.83 29.61 -4.91
CA ALA A 77 -18.47 30.85 -5.37
C ALA A 77 -18.38 31.09 -6.89
N PHE A 78 -17.68 30.24 -7.66
CA PHE A 78 -17.58 30.36 -9.12
C PHE A 78 -18.49 29.38 -9.89
N ASP A 79 -19.21 28.49 -9.21
CA ASP A 79 -20.08 27.46 -9.82
C ASP A 79 -21.45 28.01 -10.30
N SER A 80 -21.44 29.17 -10.95
CA SER A 80 -22.64 29.73 -11.60
C SER A 80 -22.41 30.14 -13.05
N LEU A 81 -21.37 29.63 -13.70
CA LEU A 81 -21.21 29.78 -15.15
C LEU A 81 -21.01 28.42 -15.82
N ASP A 82 -22.15 27.81 -16.13
CA ASP A 82 -22.44 26.84 -17.19
C ASP A 82 -21.29 26.61 -18.19
N LEU A 83 -20.66 25.43 -18.11
CA LEU A 83 -19.82 24.88 -19.17
C LEU A 83 -20.07 23.37 -19.33
N GLN A 84 -21.01 23.10 -20.22
CA GLN A 84 -21.18 21.93 -21.09
C GLN A 84 -20.01 20.92 -21.16
N GLU A 85 -20.38 19.67 -20.92
CA GLU A 85 -20.03 18.46 -21.68
C GLU A 85 -18.54 18.06 -21.81
N PHE A 86 -18.13 17.07 -21.00
CA PHE A 86 -17.19 16.03 -21.44
C PHE A 86 -17.62 14.68 -20.84
N ASP A 87 -18.46 13.96 -21.58
CA ASP A 87 -18.64 12.52 -21.43
C ASP A 87 -17.44 11.82 -22.07
N THR A 88 -16.55 11.19 -21.29
CA THR A 88 -15.79 10.01 -21.73
C THR A 88 -15.26 9.20 -20.54
N VAL A 89 -15.73 7.97 -20.49
CA VAL A 89 -15.28 6.80 -19.72
C VAL A 89 -13.75 6.69 -19.54
N GLY A 90 -13.35 6.36 -18.31
CA GLY A 90 -11.99 5.95 -17.95
C GLY A 90 -12.05 5.02 -16.75
N GLU A 91 -12.40 3.77 -17.01
CA GLU A 91 -12.33 2.64 -16.06
C GLU A 91 -10.88 2.50 -15.58
N LEU A 92 -10.60 2.93 -14.35
CA LEU A 92 -9.28 2.78 -13.74
C LEU A 92 -9.15 1.34 -13.24
N GLU A 93 -8.76 0.45 -14.14
CA GLU A 93 -8.39 -0.93 -13.85
C GLU A 93 -7.10 -0.94 -13.01
N PHE A 94 -7.26 -1.07 -11.69
CA PHE A 94 -6.13 -1.37 -10.81
C PHE A 94 -5.64 -2.80 -11.11
N PRO A 95 -4.34 -3.01 -11.43
CA PRO A 95 -3.82 -4.35 -11.65
C PRO A 95 -3.87 -5.13 -10.33
N ARG A 96 -4.87 -6.00 -10.21
CA ARG A 96 -5.06 -6.92 -9.09
C ARG A 96 -3.86 -7.89 -9.05
N SER A 97 -2.85 -7.60 -8.23
CA SER A 97 -1.67 -8.44 -8.05
C SER A 97 -2.02 -9.71 -7.27
N GLN A 98 -2.63 -10.68 -7.95
CA GLN A 98 -2.93 -12.00 -7.38
C GLN A 98 -1.63 -12.81 -7.23
N ARG A 99 -0.93 -12.65 -6.10
CA ARG A 99 0.25 -13.47 -5.78
C ARG A 99 -0.17 -14.77 -5.10
N GLN A 100 -0.51 -15.78 -5.90
CA GLN A 100 -0.63 -17.17 -5.42
C GLN A 100 0.75 -17.67 -4.96
N ARG A 101 0.98 -17.74 -3.65
CA ARG A 101 2.07 -18.57 -3.10
C ARG A 101 1.49 -19.90 -2.62
N LYS A 102 1.60 -20.92 -3.48
CA LYS A 102 1.39 -22.33 -3.14
C LYS A 102 2.57 -22.81 -2.29
N ALA A 103 2.28 -23.48 -1.17
CA ALA A 103 3.28 -24.20 -0.39
C ALA A 103 3.50 -25.59 -1.00
N THR A 104 4.75 -25.97 -1.26
CA THR A 104 5.16 -27.38 -1.46
C THR A 104 6.55 -27.62 -0.86
N LYS A 105 6.62 -28.70 -0.08
CA LYS A 105 7.73 -29.26 0.71
C LYS A 105 8.71 -30.08 -0.16
N SER A 106 9.92 -30.27 0.38
CA SER A 106 11.06 -31.14 -0.04
C SER A 106 12.11 -30.45 -0.91
N GLU A 107 13.42 -30.74 -0.85
CA GLU A 107 14.21 -31.83 -0.26
C GLU A 107 15.67 -31.33 -0.19
N GLU A 108 16.45 -31.87 0.75
CA GLU A 108 17.90 -31.69 0.86
C GLU A 108 18.59 -32.09 -0.45
N PHE A 109 19.65 -31.39 -0.90
CA PHE A 109 20.97 -31.99 -1.18
C PHE A 109 22.00 -31.03 -1.84
N PHE A 110 23.27 -31.30 -1.53
CA PHE A 110 24.54 -30.90 -2.15
C PHE A 110 25.14 -29.54 -1.77
N GLY A 111 26.27 -29.60 -1.05
CA GLY A 111 27.12 -28.43 -0.85
C GLY A 111 28.43 -28.63 -0.06
N THR A 112 28.95 -29.85 0.15
CA THR A 112 30.35 -30.02 0.55
C THR A 112 31.23 -29.88 -0.69
N MET A 113 31.85 -28.72 -0.88
CA MET A 113 32.95 -28.55 -1.83
C MET A 113 34.26 -28.54 -1.04
N GLU A 114 34.89 -29.71 -0.91
CA GLU A 114 36.32 -29.82 -0.65
C GLU A 114 37.08 -29.34 -1.89
N LEU A 115 38.09 -28.49 -1.70
CA LEU A 115 39.04 -28.12 -2.76
C LEU A 115 40.41 -28.71 -2.44
N PRO A 116 41.11 -29.33 -3.41
CA PRO A 116 42.33 -30.07 -3.17
C PRO A 116 43.57 -29.17 -3.07
N LEU A 117 44.49 -29.60 -2.21
CA LEU A 117 45.85 -29.10 -2.09
C LEU A 117 46.64 -29.36 -3.39
N LYS A 118 47.48 -28.39 -3.76
CA LYS A 118 48.58 -28.59 -4.71
C LYS A 118 49.83 -27.91 -4.18
#